data_AF-A0A1C0VXN9-F1
#
_entry.id   AF-A0A1C0VXN9-F1
#
_cell.length_a   1.000
_cell.length_b   1.000
_cell.length_c   1.000
_cell.angle_alpha   90.00
_cell.angle_beta   90.00
_cell.angle_gamma   90.00
#
_symmetry.space_group_name_H-M   'P 1'
#
loop_
_entity.id
_entity.type
_entity.pdbx_description
1 polymer ?
#
loop_
_entity_poly.entity_id
_entity_poly.type
_entity_poly.pdbx_seq_one_letter_code
_entity_poly.pdbx_strand_id
1 'polypeptide(L)'
;MIGIGKTTLAIKLIEEIQTQFQYIVYRSLLYRPTIDNFLIDLVQTLMSPILPNTLDRKVDLLLKFLRKHRCLIIIDDVQMLFEIGELAGQYKAEFEGYYLLFKQIAELSHASSLLLITSEKPENAIATRHKFTRCLKLTGLGESAKQILRDKELSDEQIWDTLIDKYQGHPLWLEMTATMIQELFAGSMTEFLSYPSSILSNEIVSQLNRVWMRLTESEKQIVNYLAKQEKAVTLSQVLQEMSDYTPEIILNAIQSLKRRCFLEDHPNDQPTPLLLKLDRTLEAYVRKHNS
;
A
#
# COMPACT_ATOMS: atom_id res chain seq x y z
N MET A 1 2.55 -0.41 -1.60
CA MET A 1 2.44 -0.22 -3.07
C MET A 1 1.30 -1.04 -3.67
N ILE A 2 0.81 -0.64 -4.85
CA ILE A 2 -0.21 -1.34 -5.66
C ILE A 2 0.46 -2.56 -6.33
N GLY A 3 -0.19 -3.72 -6.36
CA GLY A 3 0.35 -4.90 -7.06
C GLY A 3 1.35 -5.77 -6.29
N ILE A 4 1.65 -5.43 -5.03
CA ILE A 4 2.55 -6.24 -4.18
C ILE A 4 1.92 -7.55 -3.65
N GLY A 5 0.66 -7.85 -4.01
CA GLY A 5 -0.02 -9.08 -3.60
C GLY A 5 -0.81 -9.01 -2.28
N LYS A 6 -1.15 -7.82 -1.76
CA LYS A 6 -1.93 -7.67 -0.52
C LYS A 6 -3.29 -8.39 -0.56
N THR A 7 -4.04 -8.18 -1.64
CA THR A 7 -5.34 -8.82 -1.86
C THR A 7 -5.18 -10.33 -2.02
N THR A 8 -4.21 -10.77 -2.82
CA THR A 8 -3.89 -12.20 -3.00
C THR A 8 -3.57 -12.88 -1.67
N LEU A 9 -2.75 -12.25 -0.83
CA LEU A 9 -2.42 -12.77 0.50
C LEU A 9 -3.64 -12.87 1.41
N ALA A 10 -4.51 -11.86 1.40
CA ALA A 10 -5.73 -11.88 2.21
C ALA A 10 -6.70 -12.97 1.77
N ILE A 11 -6.88 -13.17 0.46
CA ILE A 11 -7.72 -14.25 -0.07
C ILE A 11 -7.14 -15.61 0.32
N LYS A 12 -5.82 -15.80 0.17
CA LYS A 12 -5.17 -17.06 0.56
C LYS A 12 -5.30 -17.33 2.06
N LEU A 13 -5.17 -16.29 2.88
CA LEU A 13 -5.33 -16.38 4.33
C LEU A 13 -6.73 -16.86 4.73
N ILE A 14 -7.79 -16.43 4.03
CA ILE A 14 -9.16 -16.88 4.31
C ILE A 14 -9.26 -18.41 4.20
N GLU A 15 -8.65 -19.02 3.18
CA GLU A 15 -8.68 -20.47 2.98
C GLU A 15 -8.10 -21.23 4.19
N GLU A 16 -7.06 -20.67 4.82
CA GLU A 16 -6.35 -21.28 5.95
C GLU A 16 -7.06 -21.08 7.30
N ILE A 17 -7.77 -19.96 7.47
CA ILE A 17 -8.37 -19.58 8.77
C ILE A 17 -9.90 -19.61 8.77
N GLN A 18 -10.54 -20.06 7.69
CA GLN A 18 -12.00 -20.02 7.55
C GLN A 18 -12.75 -20.68 8.70
N THR A 19 -12.23 -21.77 9.26
CA THR A 19 -12.85 -22.51 10.36
C THR A 19 -12.77 -21.79 11.70
N GLN A 20 -11.95 -20.74 11.81
CA GLN A 20 -11.77 -19.96 13.04
C GLN A 20 -12.82 -18.86 13.22
N PHE A 21 -13.62 -18.56 12.19
CA PHE A 21 -14.62 -17.49 12.21
C PHE A 21 -16.00 -18.05 11.87
N GLN A 22 -17.04 -17.50 12.51
CA GLN A 22 -18.44 -17.84 12.20
C GLN A 22 -18.89 -17.17 10.90
N TYR A 23 -18.37 -15.97 10.64
CA TYR A 23 -18.69 -15.18 9.46
C TYR A 23 -17.42 -14.55 8.89
N ILE A 24 -17.28 -14.61 7.57
CA ILE A 24 -16.21 -13.94 6.85
C ILE A 24 -16.85 -13.08 5.76
N VAL A 25 -16.55 -11.78 5.79
CA VAL A 25 -17.08 -10.83 4.82
C VAL A 25 -15.92 -10.07 4.20
N TYR A 26 -15.85 -10.12 2.87
CA TYR A 26 -14.91 -9.35 2.08
C TYR A 26 -15.64 -8.24 1.33
N ARG A 27 -15.11 -7.01 1.38
CA ARG A 27 -15.59 -5.84 0.62
C ARG A 27 -14.43 -5.02 0.08
N SER A 28 -14.53 -4.59 -1.17
CA SER A 28 -13.60 -3.61 -1.75
C SER A 28 -14.26 -2.23 -1.79
N LEU A 29 -13.47 -1.20 -1.49
CA LEU A 29 -13.86 0.21 -1.55
C LEU A 29 -13.49 0.86 -2.90
N LEU A 30 -13.14 0.07 -3.92
CA LEU A 30 -12.77 0.52 -5.27
C LEU A 30 -13.78 1.53 -5.86
N TYR A 31 -15.07 1.27 -5.69
CA TYR A 31 -16.16 2.13 -6.19
C TYR A 31 -16.61 3.20 -5.20
N ARG A 32 -15.91 3.34 -4.06
CA ARG A 32 -16.13 4.38 -3.05
C ARG A 32 -17.59 4.48 -2.59
N PRO A 33 -18.18 3.38 -2.08
CA PRO A 33 -19.54 3.46 -1.53
C PRO A 33 -19.58 4.46 -0.37
N THR A 34 -20.71 5.15 -0.20
CA THR A 34 -20.93 5.95 1.01
C THR A 34 -20.91 5.04 2.23
N ILE A 35 -20.57 5.59 3.40
CA ILE A 35 -20.56 4.81 4.65
C ILE A 35 -21.93 4.16 4.93
N ASP A 36 -23.02 4.84 4.57
CA ASP A 36 -24.37 4.34 4.78
C ASP A 36 -24.67 3.12 3.92
N ASN A 37 -24.36 3.20 2.61
CA ASN A 37 -24.52 2.08 1.67
C ASN A 37 -23.63 0.89 2.08
N PHE A 38 -22.39 1.16 2.48
CA PHE A 38 -21.48 0.13 2.95
C PHE A 38 -22.00 -0.58 4.20
N LEU A 39 -22.52 0.16 5.18
CA LEU A 39 -23.08 -0.45 6.39
C LEU A 39 -24.36 -1.24 6.11
N ILE A 40 -25.22 -0.75 5.22
CA ILE A 40 -26.43 -1.50 4.80
C ILE A 40 -26.00 -2.86 4.24
N ASP A 41 -25.12 -2.87 3.25
CA ASP A 41 -24.64 -4.07 2.60
C ASP A 41 -23.88 -5.02 3.57
N LEU A 42 -23.00 -4.47 4.41
CA LEU A 42 -22.27 -5.25 5.41
C LEU A 42 -23.21 -5.89 6.44
N VAL A 43 -24.15 -5.12 7.00
CA VAL A 43 -25.10 -5.62 8.00
C VAL A 43 -26.02 -6.66 7.37
N GLN A 44 -26.57 -6.42 6.18
CA GLN A 44 -27.44 -7.37 5.47
C GLN A 44 -26.73 -8.70 5.14
N THR A 45 -25.42 -8.66 4.94
CA THR A 45 -24.61 -9.86 4.70
C THR A 45 -24.40 -10.66 5.98
N LEU A 46 -24.22 -10.00 7.12
CA LEU A 46 -23.99 -10.64 8.41
C LEU A 46 -25.28 -11.14 9.07
N MET A 47 -26.39 -10.45 8.81
CA MET A 47 -27.67 -10.66 9.46
C MET A 47 -28.83 -10.13 8.62
N SER A 48 -30.06 -10.56 8.92
CA SER A 48 -31.26 -10.01 8.27
C SER A 48 -32.14 -9.17 9.23
N PRO A 49 -31.65 -8.02 9.75
CA PRO A 49 -32.41 -7.16 10.65
C PRO A 49 -33.23 -6.12 9.87
N ILE A 50 -34.21 -5.54 10.56
CA ILE A 50 -34.74 -4.23 10.18
C ILE A 50 -33.62 -3.22 10.43
N LEU A 51 -33.11 -2.58 9.37
CA LEU A 51 -32.05 -1.60 9.51
C LEU A 51 -32.59 -0.30 10.12
N PRO A 52 -31.90 0.27 11.13
CA PRO A 52 -32.21 1.59 11.62
C PRO A 52 -32.04 2.66 10.52
N ASN A 53 -32.75 3.80 10.66
CA ASN A 53 -32.69 4.89 9.68
C ASN A 53 -31.47 5.81 9.84
N THR A 54 -30.68 5.65 10.90
CA THR A 54 -29.57 6.55 11.23
C THR A 54 -28.24 5.80 11.31
N LEU A 55 -27.16 6.49 10.91
CA LEU A 55 -25.83 5.93 10.81
C LEU A 55 -25.32 5.37 12.15
N ASP A 56 -25.46 6.15 13.22
CA ASP A 56 -25.09 5.78 14.59
C ASP A 56 -25.74 4.46 15.03
N ARG A 57 -27.04 4.30 14.76
CA ARG A 57 -27.77 3.08 15.13
C ARG A 57 -27.37 1.88 14.28
N LYS A 58 -27.02 2.07 13.00
CA LYS A 58 -26.48 1.00 12.14
C LYS A 58 -25.12 0.51 12.68
N VAL A 59 -24.25 1.44 13.08
CA VAL A 59 -22.94 1.11 13.68
C VAL A 59 -23.13 0.38 15.02
N ASP A 60 -24.02 0.85 15.89
CA ASP A 60 -24.34 0.17 17.16
C ASP A 60 -24.85 -1.25 16.94
N LEU A 61 -25.69 -1.46 15.93
CA LEU A 61 -26.21 -2.79 15.58
C LEU A 61 -25.08 -3.71 15.12
N LEU A 62 -24.19 -3.23 14.26
CA LEU A 62 -23.01 -3.96 13.83
C LEU A 62 -22.12 -4.32 15.02
N LEU A 63 -21.78 -3.37 15.89
CA LEU A 63 -20.92 -3.60 17.05
C LEU A 63 -21.52 -4.62 18.04
N LYS A 64 -22.84 -4.56 18.27
CA LYS A 64 -23.55 -5.56 19.10
C LYS A 64 -23.41 -6.97 18.51
N PHE A 65 -23.41 -7.09 17.19
CA PHE A 65 -23.20 -8.36 16.51
C PHE A 65 -21.76 -8.86 16.62
N LEU A 66 -20.79 -7.99 16.33
CA LEU A 66 -19.36 -8.32 16.42
C LEU A 66 -18.89 -8.73 17.82
N ARG A 67 -19.63 -8.31 18.86
CA ARG A 67 -19.42 -8.77 20.25
C ARG A 67 -19.93 -10.18 20.50
N LYS A 68 -21.04 -10.58 19.87
CA LYS A 68 -21.68 -11.89 20.07
C LYS A 68 -21.12 -12.96 19.15
N HIS A 69 -20.66 -12.56 17.96
CA HIS A 69 -20.20 -13.46 16.91
C HIS A 69 -18.74 -13.17 16.57
N ARG A 70 -17.99 -14.23 16.28
CA ARG A 70 -16.61 -14.11 15.83
C ARG A 70 -16.59 -13.93 14.32
N CYS A 71 -16.49 -12.68 13.87
CA CYS A 71 -16.48 -12.31 12.46
C CYS A 71 -15.08 -11.89 12.00
N LEU A 72 -14.74 -12.17 10.75
CA LEU A 72 -13.62 -11.55 10.04
C LEU A 72 -14.20 -10.62 8.96
N ILE A 73 -13.98 -9.32 9.12
CA ILE A 73 -14.35 -8.33 8.11
C ILE A 73 -13.07 -7.88 7.41
N ILE A 74 -13.02 -8.04 6.09
CA ILE A 74 -11.90 -7.65 5.24
C ILE A 74 -12.38 -6.50 4.36
N ILE A 75 -11.69 -5.37 4.45
CA ILE A 75 -11.96 -4.17 3.67
C ILE A 75 -10.72 -3.86 2.83
N ASP A 76 -10.85 -4.04 1.52
CA ASP A 76 -9.81 -3.73 0.54
C ASP A 76 -10.00 -2.33 -0.05
N ASP A 77 -8.92 -1.82 -0.65
CA ASP A 77 -8.85 -0.53 -1.32
C ASP A 77 -9.13 0.69 -0.44
N VAL A 78 -8.74 0.64 0.85
CA VAL A 78 -8.99 1.75 1.80
C VAL A 78 -8.39 3.07 1.32
N GLN A 79 -7.31 3.05 0.54
CA GLN A 79 -6.71 4.25 -0.05
C GLN A 79 -7.69 5.06 -0.92
N MET A 80 -8.76 4.43 -1.43
CA MET A 80 -9.77 5.09 -2.26
C MET A 80 -10.63 6.08 -1.47
N LEU A 81 -10.62 6.00 -0.15
CA LEU A 81 -11.30 6.95 0.74
C LEU A 81 -10.49 8.23 0.97
N PHE A 82 -9.22 8.27 0.56
CA PHE A 82 -8.33 9.39 0.84
C PHE A 82 -8.32 10.44 -0.26
N GLU A 83 -8.05 11.67 0.14
CA GLU A 83 -7.93 12.81 -0.77
C GLU A 83 -6.65 12.72 -1.62
N ILE A 84 -6.76 13.14 -2.88
CA ILE A 84 -5.65 13.12 -3.85
C ILE A 84 -4.91 14.44 -3.76
N GLY A 85 -3.58 14.41 -3.69
CA GLY A 85 -2.76 15.62 -3.59
C GLY A 85 -2.60 16.12 -2.16
N GLU A 86 -3.11 15.36 -1.18
CA GLU A 86 -3.00 15.63 0.25
C GLU A 86 -2.06 14.62 0.93
N LEU A 87 -1.70 14.89 2.19
CA LEU A 87 -0.87 13.98 2.98
C LEU A 87 -1.55 12.62 3.15
N ALA A 88 -0.74 11.57 3.20
CA ALA A 88 -1.18 10.19 3.20
C ALA A 88 -2.11 9.89 4.38
N GLY A 89 -3.26 9.32 4.03
CA GLY A 89 -4.26 8.86 4.98
C GLY A 89 -5.29 9.90 5.40
N GLN A 90 -5.29 11.09 4.79
CA GLN A 90 -6.34 12.10 4.93
C GLN A 90 -7.60 11.67 4.18
N TYR A 91 -8.70 11.52 4.89
CA TYR A 91 -9.99 11.13 4.30
C TYR A 91 -10.60 12.29 3.52
N LYS A 92 -11.31 11.98 2.44
CA LYS A 92 -12.24 12.95 1.85
C LYS A 92 -13.38 13.22 2.84
N ALA A 93 -13.92 14.44 2.82
CA ALA A 93 -14.99 14.85 3.74
C ALA A 93 -16.19 13.91 3.69
N GLU A 94 -16.60 13.45 2.50
CA GLU A 94 -17.72 12.52 2.35
C GLU A 94 -17.47 11.11 2.91
N PHE A 95 -16.22 10.76 3.22
CA PHE A 95 -15.80 9.44 3.71
C PHE A 95 -15.35 9.45 5.18
N GLU A 96 -15.49 10.54 5.91
CA GLU A 96 -15.16 10.61 7.35
C GLU A 96 -15.93 9.58 8.20
N GLY A 97 -17.12 9.15 7.76
CA GLY A 97 -17.88 8.10 8.43
C GLY A 97 -17.13 6.76 8.52
N TYR A 98 -16.26 6.44 7.56
CA TYR A 98 -15.42 5.25 7.62
C TYR A 98 -14.37 5.34 8.71
N TYR A 99 -13.76 6.52 8.89
CA TYR A 99 -12.82 6.74 9.97
C TYR A 99 -13.47 6.48 11.33
N LEU A 100 -14.68 7.02 11.55
CA LEU A 100 -15.42 6.81 12.79
C LEU A 100 -15.74 5.32 13.02
N LEU A 101 -16.16 4.61 11.99
CA LEU A 101 -16.41 3.16 12.06
C LEU A 101 -15.14 2.39 12.45
N PHE A 102 -14.03 2.61 11.74
CA PHE A 102 -12.78 1.91 12.00
C PHE A 102 -12.24 2.22 13.40
N LYS A 103 -12.38 3.46 13.84
CA LYS A 103 -12.02 3.88 15.20
C LYS A 103 -12.83 3.13 16.25
N GLN A 104 -14.15 3.07 16.11
CA GLN A 104 -15.01 2.37 17.07
C GLN A 104 -14.71 0.86 17.13
N ILE A 105 -14.47 0.22 15.99
CA ILE A 105 -14.06 -1.19 15.95
C ILE A 105 -12.71 -1.37 16.65
N ALA A 106 -11.74 -0.50 16.43
CA ALA A 106 -10.42 -0.61 17.05
C ALA A 106 -10.42 -0.33 18.57
N GLU A 107 -11.32 0.53 19.05
CA GLU A 107 -11.38 0.97 20.45
C GLU A 107 -12.27 0.08 21.33
N LEU A 108 -13.30 -0.56 20.77
CA LEU A 108 -14.29 -1.31 21.54
C LEU A 108 -13.98 -2.81 21.58
N SER A 109 -14.09 -3.41 22.76
CA SER A 109 -13.94 -4.86 22.93
C SER A 109 -15.01 -5.65 22.18
N HIS A 110 -14.57 -6.62 21.38
CA HIS A 110 -15.41 -7.56 20.64
C HIS A 110 -14.65 -8.86 20.29
N ALA A 111 -15.36 -9.90 19.84
CA ALA A 111 -14.76 -11.19 19.48
C ALA A 111 -14.32 -11.29 18.01
N SER A 112 -14.54 -10.21 17.23
CA SER A 112 -14.30 -10.15 15.79
C SER A 112 -12.93 -9.56 15.44
N SER A 113 -12.57 -9.59 14.15
CA SER A 113 -11.36 -8.99 13.59
C SER A 113 -11.69 -8.18 12.34
N LEU A 114 -11.00 -7.03 12.19
CA LEU A 114 -11.07 -6.17 11.01
C LEU A 114 -9.70 -6.16 10.33
N LEU A 115 -9.64 -6.58 9.07
CA LEU A 115 -8.46 -6.51 8.23
C LEU A 115 -8.64 -5.40 7.20
N LEU A 116 -7.82 -4.35 7.30
CA LEU A 116 -7.78 -3.27 6.34
C LEU A 116 -6.61 -3.50 5.37
N ILE A 117 -6.90 -3.52 4.07
CA ILE A 117 -5.90 -3.60 3.01
C ILE A 117 -5.81 -2.23 2.34
N THR A 118 -4.58 -1.70 2.28
CA THR A 118 -4.34 -0.36 1.77
C THR A 118 -2.95 -0.20 1.18
N SER A 119 -2.79 0.66 0.18
CA SER A 119 -1.48 1.14 -0.26
C SER A 119 -0.97 2.35 0.54
N GLU A 120 -1.84 2.97 1.33
CA GLU A 120 -1.56 4.19 2.10
C GLU A 120 -2.06 4.02 3.52
N LYS A 121 -1.18 4.17 4.51
CA LYS A 121 -1.60 4.04 5.90
C LYS A 121 -2.53 5.20 6.28
N PRO A 122 -3.71 4.96 6.87
CA PRO A 122 -4.57 6.02 7.39
C PRO A 122 -3.80 6.92 8.37
N GLU A 123 -4.10 8.23 8.37
CA GLU A 123 -3.40 9.20 9.21
C GLU A 123 -3.60 8.94 10.70
N ASN A 124 -4.74 8.36 11.04
CA ASN A 124 -5.16 8.22 12.42
C ASN A 124 -4.53 7.01 13.13
N ALA A 125 -4.35 7.21 14.43
CA ALA A 125 -3.75 6.31 15.42
C ALA A 125 -4.30 4.88 15.50
N ILE A 126 -5.34 4.54 14.73
CA ILE A 126 -5.92 3.20 14.64
C ILE A 126 -4.80 2.19 14.44
N ALA A 127 -3.86 2.44 13.52
CA ALA A 127 -2.82 1.50 13.14
C ALA A 127 -1.50 1.59 13.95
N THR A 128 -1.42 2.42 15.00
CA THR A 128 -0.16 2.61 15.78
C THR A 128 -0.31 2.80 17.29
N ARG A 129 -1.48 3.16 17.83
CA ARG A 129 -1.63 3.47 19.27
C ARG A 129 -2.45 2.47 20.07
N HIS A 130 -3.21 1.57 19.45
CA HIS A 130 -4.00 0.59 20.17
C HIS A 130 -3.25 -0.74 20.35
N LYS A 131 -3.30 -1.28 21.58
CA LYS A 131 -2.73 -2.59 21.95
C LYS A 131 -3.17 -3.73 21.01
N PHE A 132 -4.35 -3.59 20.41
CA PHE A 132 -4.99 -4.60 19.58
C PHE A 132 -4.85 -4.37 18.07
N THR A 133 -4.21 -3.26 17.65
CA THR A 133 -3.98 -3.04 16.22
C THR A 133 -2.56 -3.45 15.82
N ARG A 134 -2.48 -4.18 14.72
CA ARG A 134 -1.21 -4.59 14.09
C ARG A 134 -1.17 -4.05 12.67
N CYS A 135 0.04 -3.85 12.16
CA CYS A 135 0.30 -3.41 10.80
C CYS A 135 1.33 -4.35 10.19
N LEU A 136 0.98 -4.98 9.06
CA LEU A 136 1.90 -5.81 8.29
C LEU A 136 2.25 -5.04 7.01
N LYS A 137 3.50 -4.61 6.89
CA LYS A 137 4.04 -4.06 5.63
C LYS A 137 4.48 -5.24 4.77
N LEU A 138 3.89 -5.37 3.57
CA LEU A 138 4.37 -6.34 2.59
C LEU A 138 5.53 -5.74 1.80
N THR A 139 6.62 -6.49 1.76
CA THR A 139 7.79 -6.24 0.90
C THR A 139 7.70 -7.11 -0.35
N GLY A 140 8.57 -6.87 -1.33
CA GLY A 140 8.66 -7.73 -2.51
C GLY A 140 9.12 -9.15 -2.18
N LEU A 141 8.97 -10.02 -3.17
CA LEU A 141 9.42 -11.40 -3.12
C LEU A 141 10.95 -11.45 -3.15
N GLY A 142 11.54 -12.27 -2.29
CA GLY A 142 12.95 -12.65 -2.40
C GLY A 142 13.13 -13.73 -3.47
N GLU A 143 13.82 -14.82 -3.12
CA GLU A 143 14.05 -15.97 -4.02
C GLU A 143 12.78 -16.52 -4.68
N SER A 144 11.62 -16.44 -4.03
CA SER A 144 10.33 -16.87 -4.61
C SER A 144 9.94 -16.10 -5.87
N ALA A 145 10.52 -14.91 -6.12
CA ALA A 145 10.33 -14.15 -7.35
C ALA A 145 10.79 -14.93 -8.60
N LYS A 146 11.79 -15.80 -8.47
CA LYS A 146 12.29 -16.65 -9.57
C LYS A 146 11.19 -17.53 -10.15
N GLN A 147 10.18 -17.90 -9.36
CA GLN A 147 9.05 -18.68 -9.88
C GLN A 147 8.25 -17.92 -10.94
N ILE A 148 8.06 -16.60 -10.77
CA ILE A 148 7.37 -15.76 -11.77
C ILE A 148 8.13 -15.79 -13.10
N LEU A 149 9.47 -15.75 -13.05
CA LEU A 149 10.32 -15.77 -14.23
C LEU A 149 10.34 -17.15 -14.91
N ARG A 150 10.32 -18.24 -14.13
CA ARG A 150 10.14 -19.61 -14.64
C ARG A 150 8.81 -19.81 -15.33
N ASP A 151 7.71 -19.37 -14.69
CA ASP A 151 6.35 -19.53 -15.22
C ASP A 151 6.17 -18.76 -16.54
N LYS A 152 7.03 -17.78 -16.81
CA LYS A 152 7.09 -17.00 -18.05
C LYS A 152 8.15 -17.50 -19.04
N GLU A 153 8.76 -18.64 -18.75
CA GLU A 153 9.72 -19.34 -19.63
C GLU A 153 10.92 -18.47 -20.05
N LEU A 154 11.39 -17.60 -19.15
CA LEU A 154 12.60 -16.81 -19.41
C LEU A 154 13.85 -17.69 -19.42
N SER A 155 14.86 -17.30 -20.19
CA SER A 155 16.19 -17.93 -20.19
C SER A 155 17.16 -17.21 -19.24
N ASP A 156 18.39 -17.73 -19.16
CA ASP A 156 19.52 -17.14 -18.42
C ASP A 156 19.25 -16.97 -16.90
N GLU A 157 18.84 -18.04 -16.22
CA GLU A 157 18.52 -18.04 -14.78
C GLU A 157 19.64 -17.45 -13.90
N GLN A 158 20.90 -17.58 -14.32
CA GLN A 158 22.06 -17.02 -13.62
C GLN A 158 22.04 -15.48 -13.45
N ILE A 159 21.25 -14.74 -14.24
CA ILE A 159 21.15 -13.27 -14.18
C ILE A 159 19.81 -12.76 -13.67
N TRP A 160 18.90 -13.65 -13.27
CA TRP A 160 17.56 -13.27 -12.80
C TRP A 160 17.56 -12.37 -11.56
N ASP A 161 18.53 -12.56 -10.67
CA ASP A 161 18.67 -11.73 -9.47
C ASP A 161 18.84 -10.25 -9.82
N THR A 162 19.46 -9.95 -10.97
CA THR A 162 19.57 -8.57 -11.48
C THR A 162 18.21 -7.94 -11.74
N LEU A 163 17.26 -8.70 -12.29
CA LEU A 163 15.91 -8.22 -12.56
C LEU A 163 15.10 -8.12 -11.27
N ILE A 164 15.20 -9.13 -10.40
CA ILE A 164 14.51 -9.17 -9.11
C ILE A 164 14.93 -7.97 -8.25
N ASP A 165 16.22 -7.68 -8.15
CA ASP A 165 16.76 -6.54 -7.40
C ASP A 165 16.34 -5.19 -7.99
N LYS A 166 16.21 -5.11 -9.31
CA LYS A 166 15.80 -3.90 -10.03
C LYS A 166 14.34 -3.53 -9.73
N TYR A 167 13.45 -4.52 -9.69
CA TYR A 167 12.04 -4.31 -9.32
C TYR A 167 11.76 -4.59 -7.83
N GLN A 168 12.81 -4.76 -7.01
CA GLN A 168 12.74 -5.06 -5.58
C GLN A 168 11.79 -6.23 -5.26
N GLY A 169 11.76 -7.25 -6.10
CA GLY A 169 10.89 -8.41 -5.92
C GLY A 169 9.39 -8.15 -6.14
N HIS A 170 9.01 -7.01 -6.71
CA HIS A 170 7.61 -6.62 -6.83
C HIS A 170 6.85 -7.55 -7.81
N PRO A 171 5.90 -8.40 -7.34
CA PRO A 171 5.30 -9.48 -8.13
C PRO A 171 4.71 -8.99 -9.45
N LEU A 172 3.81 -8.00 -9.40
CA LEU A 172 3.12 -7.52 -10.60
C LEU A 172 4.08 -6.90 -11.63
N TRP A 173 5.15 -6.25 -11.17
CA TRP A 173 6.10 -5.60 -12.08
C TRP A 173 7.04 -6.60 -12.71
N LEU A 174 7.45 -7.62 -11.95
CA LEU A 174 8.17 -8.76 -12.49
C LEU A 174 7.32 -9.51 -13.51
N GLU A 175 6.04 -9.72 -13.25
CA GLU A 175 5.12 -10.38 -14.20
C GLU A 175 4.96 -9.58 -15.50
N MET A 176 4.73 -8.26 -15.40
CA MET A 176 4.63 -7.36 -16.56
C MET A 176 5.94 -7.34 -17.36
N THR A 177 7.07 -7.24 -16.68
CA THR A 177 8.38 -7.17 -17.33
C THR A 177 8.76 -8.52 -17.95
N ALA A 178 8.52 -9.63 -17.26
CA ALA A 178 8.76 -10.97 -17.80
C ALA A 178 7.90 -11.24 -19.05
N THR A 179 6.65 -10.77 -19.05
CA THR A 179 5.78 -10.86 -20.25
C THR A 179 6.38 -10.06 -21.41
N MET A 180 6.86 -8.84 -21.18
CA MET A 180 7.57 -8.05 -22.21
C MET A 180 8.84 -8.74 -22.71
N ILE A 181 9.62 -9.36 -21.81
CA ILE A 181 10.86 -10.06 -22.17
C ILE A 181 10.56 -11.25 -23.06
N GLN A 182 9.54 -12.02 -22.73
CA GLN A 182 9.07 -13.11 -23.57
C GLN A 182 8.69 -12.59 -24.97
N GLU A 183 7.86 -11.54 -25.03
CA GLU A 183 7.26 -11.08 -26.29
C GLU A 183 8.25 -10.41 -27.24
N LEU A 184 9.20 -9.63 -26.70
CA LEU A 184 10.10 -8.80 -27.50
C LEU A 184 11.51 -9.39 -27.66
N PHE A 185 11.92 -10.28 -26.77
CA PHE A 185 13.27 -10.83 -26.72
C PHE A 185 13.28 -12.36 -26.71
N ALA A 186 12.15 -12.99 -27.06
CA ALA A 186 11.98 -14.45 -27.07
C ALA A 186 12.43 -15.14 -25.76
N GLY A 187 12.24 -14.45 -24.63
CA GLY A 187 12.64 -14.94 -23.31
C GLY A 187 14.11 -14.67 -22.93
N SER A 188 14.93 -14.08 -23.82
CA SER A 188 16.34 -13.80 -23.53
C SER A 188 16.51 -12.63 -22.56
N MET A 189 16.91 -12.98 -21.34
CA MET A 189 17.29 -12.02 -20.31
C MET A 189 18.57 -11.27 -20.67
N THR A 190 19.54 -11.96 -21.31
CA THR A 190 20.79 -11.34 -21.76
C THR A 190 20.53 -10.24 -22.79
N GLU A 191 19.65 -10.51 -23.76
CA GLU A 191 19.29 -9.51 -24.78
C GLU A 191 18.57 -8.31 -24.16
N PHE A 192 17.60 -8.54 -23.27
CA PHE A 192 16.91 -7.47 -22.55
C PHE A 192 17.86 -6.58 -21.74
N LEU A 193 18.81 -7.18 -21.00
CA LEU A 193 19.76 -6.43 -20.16
C LEU A 193 20.86 -5.72 -20.96
N SER A 194 21.02 -6.01 -22.25
CA SER A 194 21.98 -5.28 -23.10
C SER A 194 21.58 -3.83 -23.35
N TYR A 195 20.30 -3.47 -23.10
CA TYR A 195 19.80 -2.13 -23.28
C TYR A 195 20.13 -1.22 -22.08
N PRO A 196 20.68 -0.01 -22.30
CA PRO A 196 21.28 0.83 -21.27
C PRO A 196 20.29 1.53 -20.32
N SER A 197 19.00 1.17 -20.33
CA SER A 197 17.99 1.83 -19.48
C SER A 197 17.09 0.84 -18.74
N SER A 198 16.63 1.24 -17.56
CA SER A 198 15.53 0.56 -16.88
C SER A 198 14.26 0.73 -17.68
N ILE A 199 13.96 -0.26 -18.53
CA ILE A 199 12.71 -0.31 -19.28
C ILE A 199 11.57 -0.51 -18.28
N LEU A 200 10.93 0.59 -17.89
CA LEU A 200 9.62 0.56 -17.27
C LEU A 200 8.59 0.45 -18.38
N SER A 201 7.76 -0.61 -18.34
CA SER A 201 6.65 -0.76 -19.26
C SER A 201 5.64 0.38 -19.08
N ASN A 202 4.83 0.64 -20.11
CA ASN A 202 3.80 1.68 -20.05
C ASN A 202 2.78 1.41 -18.94
N GLU A 203 2.51 0.15 -18.64
CA GLU A 203 1.63 -0.29 -17.55
C GLU A 203 2.22 0.08 -16.19
N ILE A 204 3.52 -0.20 -15.97
CA ILE A 204 4.22 0.17 -14.73
C ILE A 204 4.23 1.70 -14.57
N VAL A 205 4.54 2.42 -15.64
CA VAL A 205 4.51 3.89 -15.67
C VAL A 205 3.12 4.43 -15.33
N SER A 206 2.05 3.84 -15.88
CA SER A 206 0.67 4.24 -15.59
C SER A 206 0.32 4.05 -14.11
N GLN A 207 0.75 2.94 -13.50
CA GLN A 207 0.54 2.68 -12.06
C GLN A 207 1.32 3.67 -11.18
N LEU A 208 2.59 3.94 -11.53
CA LEU A 208 3.42 4.91 -10.82
C LEU A 208 2.91 6.34 -10.98
N ASN A 209 2.33 6.68 -12.14
CA ASN A 209 1.69 7.98 -12.34
C ASN A 209 0.44 8.16 -11.45
N ARG A 210 -0.39 7.11 -11.30
CA ARG A 210 -1.52 7.14 -10.35
C ARG A 210 -1.05 7.38 -8.92
N VAL A 211 0.08 6.80 -8.55
CA VAL A 211 0.74 7.04 -7.26
C VAL A 211 1.26 8.47 -7.15
N TRP A 212 1.94 8.96 -8.19
CA TRP A 212 2.54 10.29 -8.26
C TRP A 212 1.51 11.41 -8.11
N MET A 213 0.35 11.28 -8.78
CA MET A 213 -0.74 12.25 -8.70
C MET A 213 -1.30 12.43 -7.28
N ARG A 214 -1.10 11.44 -6.39
CA ARG A 214 -1.63 11.47 -5.03
C ARG A 214 -0.71 12.23 -4.06
N LEU A 215 0.52 12.53 -4.46
CA LEU A 215 1.49 13.24 -3.62
C LEU A 215 1.16 14.75 -3.53
N THR A 216 1.41 15.34 -2.36
CA THR A 216 1.47 16.80 -2.20
C THR A 216 2.64 17.38 -3.00
N GLU A 217 2.66 18.71 -3.17
CA GLU A 217 3.80 19.36 -3.82
C GLU A 217 5.09 19.19 -3.02
N SER A 218 5.05 19.33 -1.68
CA SER A 218 6.22 19.10 -0.83
C SER A 218 6.72 17.66 -0.88
N GLU A 219 5.82 16.67 -0.97
CA GLU A 219 6.21 15.28 -1.19
C GLU A 219 6.91 15.09 -2.52
N LYS A 220 6.40 15.69 -3.61
CA LYS A 220 7.03 15.62 -4.95
C LYS A 220 8.42 16.24 -4.96
N GLN A 221 8.60 17.40 -4.32
CA GLN A 221 9.91 18.06 -4.22
C GLN A 221 10.92 17.19 -3.47
N ILE A 222 10.52 16.59 -2.34
CA ILE A 222 11.38 15.67 -1.59
C ILE A 222 11.71 14.43 -2.42
N VAL A 223 10.72 13.83 -3.09
CA VAL A 223 10.94 12.65 -3.96
C VAL A 223 11.89 12.98 -5.11
N ASN A 224 11.72 14.14 -5.77
CA ASN A 224 12.62 14.61 -6.82
C ASN A 224 14.05 14.80 -6.31
N TYR A 225 14.21 15.40 -5.12
CA TYR A 225 15.53 15.55 -4.50
C TYR A 225 16.17 14.20 -4.19
N LEU A 226 15.44 13.29 -3.53
CA LEU A 226 15.93 11.96 -3.17
C LEU A 226 16.30 11.14 -4.40
N ALA A 227 15.52 11.24 -5.49
CA ALA A 227 15.80 10.52 -6.73
C ALA A 227 17.13 10.94 -7.40
N LYS A 228 17.63 12.15 -7.12
CA LYS A 228 18.93 12.62 -7.64
C LYS A 228 20.13 12.14 -6.80
N GLN A 229 19.88 11.59 -5.61
CA GLN A 229 20.96 11.15 -4.72
C GLN A 229 21.37 9.72 -5.05
N GLU A 230 22.69 9.47 -5.14
CA GLU A 230 23.21 8.11 -5.31
C GLU A 230 23.17 7.30 -4.01
N LYS A 231 23.24 7.98 -2.86
CA LYS A 231 23.28 7.39 -1.52
C LYS A 231 22.12 7.89 -0.68
N ALA A 232 21.76 7.12 0.36
CA ALA A 232 20.79 7.56 1.35
C ALA A 232 21.26 8.86 2.01
N VAL A 233 20.32 9.78 2.24
CA VAL A 233 20.60 11.10 2.83
C VAL A 233 19.99 11.22 4.23
N THR A 234 20.56 12.10 5.04
CA THR A 234 20.04 12.38 6.38
C THR A 234 18.86 13.35 6.31
N LEU A 235 18.00 13.32 7.34
CA LEU A 235 16.95 14.32 7.53
C LEU A 235 17.49 15.77 7.51
N SER A 236 18.68 16.00 8.10
CA SER A 236 19.29 17.33 8.11
C SER A 236 19.63 17.84 6.72
N GLN A 237 20.08 16.96 5.82
CA GLN A 237 20.37 17.34 4.43
C GLN A 237 19.10 17.70 3.67
N VAL A 238 18.01 16.94 3.87
CA VAL A 238 16.71 17.28 3.28
C VAL A 238 16.21 18.64 3.78
N LEU A 239 16.34 18.93 5.09
CA LEU A 239 15.96 20.22 5.67
C LEU A 239 16.78 21.39 5.11
N GLN A 240 18.06 21.17 4.82
CA GLN A 240 18.94 22.18 4.24
C GLN A 240 18.62 22.46 2.77
N GLU A 241 18.36 21.41 1.98
CA GLU A 241 17.99 21.56 0.57
C GLU A 241 16.62 22.25 0.41
N MET A 242 15.66 21.88 1.26
CA MET A 242 14.28 22.37 1.18
C MET A 242 14.09 23.65 2.01
N SER A 243 15.05 24.57 2.01
CA SER A 243 15.06 25.75 2.88
C SER A 243 13.87 26.71 2.68
N ASP A 244 13.21 26.62 1.52
CA ASP A 244 12.01 27.40 1.19
C ASP A 244 10.75 26.90 1.92
N TYR A 245 10.79 25.69 2.48
CA TYR A 245 9.71 25.12 3.27
C TYR A 245 9.99 25.18 4.76
N THR A 246 8.95 25.31 5.57
CA THR A 246 9.11 25.19 7.02
C THR A 246 9.51 23.75 7.39
N PRO A 247 10.29 23.55 8.47
CA PRO A 247 10.64 22.21 8.94
C PRO A 247 9.41 21.32 9.19
N GLU A 248 8.29 21.89 9.63
CA GLU A 248 7.03 21.17 9.83
C GLU A 248 6.49 20.56 8.53
N ILE A 249 6.47 21.32 7.43
CA ILE A 249 6.01 20.82 6.13
C ILE A 249 6.88 19.65 5.67
N ILE A 250 8.20 19.75 5.83
CA ILE A 250 9.15 18.72 5.42
C ILE A 250 8.97 17.45 6.27
N LEU A 251 8.85 17.59 7.59
CA LEU A 251 8.63 16.47 8.49
C LEU A 251 7.31 15.74 8.21
N ASN A 252 6.24 16.49 7.97
CA ASN A 252 4.94 15.93 7.61
C ASN A 252 4.98 15.21 6.26
N ALA A 253 5.65 15.79 5.25
CA ALA A 253 5.83 15.16 3.95
C ALA A 253 6.67 13.87 4.04
N ILE A 254 7.77 13.86 4.79
CA ILE A 254 8.57 12.65 5.03
C ILE A 254 7.73 11.57 5.73
N GLN A 255 6.96 11.94 6.76
CA GLN A 255 6.10 10.99 7.46
C GLN A 255 5.01 10.44 6.53
N SER A 256 4.46 11.27 5.66
CA SER A 256 3.50 10.89 4.63
C SER A 256 4.13 9.89 3.62
N LEU A 257 5.32 10.16 3.10
CA LEU A 257 6.06 9.24 2.22
C LEU A 257 6.33 7.88 2.89
N LYS A 258 6.62 7.87 4.21
CA LYS A 258 6.72 6.61 4.99
C LYS A 258 5.38 5.87 5.03
N ARG A 259 4.27 6.56 5.26
CA ARG A 259 2.91 5.96 5.27
C ARG A 259 2.52 5.38 3.91
N ARG A 260 3.06 5.92 2.82
CA ARG A 260 2.90 5.40 1.45
C ARG A 260 3.88 4.27 1.09
N CYS A 261 4.83 3.96 1.99
CA CYS A 261 5.90 2.99 1.78
C CYS A 261 6.82 3.36 0.60
N PHE A 262 7.11 4.65 0.40
CA PHE A 262 8.00 5.13 -0.67
C PHE A 262 9.44 5.37 -0.23
N LEU A 263 9.71 5.20 1.06
CA LEU A 263 11.05 5.21 1.60
C LEU A 263 11.47 3.78 1.96
N GLU A 264 12.72 3.43 1.66
CA GLU A 264 13.32 2.17 2.08
C GLU A 264 13.34 2.09 3.61
N ASP A 265 13.04 0.92 4.16
CA ASP A 265 13.24 0.68 5.59
C ASP A 265 14.71 0.34 5.81
N HIS A 266 15.38 1.05 6.71
CA HIS A 266 16.68 0.64 7.20
C HIS A 266 16.49 -0.17 8.49
N PRO A 267 17.12 -1.36 8.62
CA PRO A 267 17.10 -2.11 9.86
C PRO A 267 17.70 -1.24 10.96
N ASN A 268 16.83 -0.81 11.87
CA ASN A 268 17.13 0.21 12.87
C ASN A 268 17.77 -0.48 14.09
N ASP A 269 18.93 -1.11 13.89
CA ASP A 269 19.65 -1.84 14.95
C ASP A 269 20.69 -0.98 15.69
N GLN A 270 20.87 0.29 15.29
CA GLN A 270 21.78 1.23 15.96
C GLN A 270 21.18 2.64 16.02
N PRO A 271 21.62 3.50 16.98
CA PRO A 271 21.20 4.91 17.07
C PRO A 271 21.90 5.75 15.99
N THR A 272 21.70 5.38 14.73
CA THR A 272 22.16 6.14 13.58
C THR A 272 21.13 7.20 13.19
N PRO A 273 21.56 8.34 12.62
CA PRO A 273 20.63 9.32 12.08
C PRO A 273 19.70 8.65 11.07
N LEU A 274 18.43 9.06 11.07
CA LEU A 274 17.44 8.55 10.11
C LEU A 274 17.94 8.80 8.69
N LEU A 275 18.34 7.72 8.02
CA LEU A 275 18.68 7.73 6.60
C LEU A 275 17.39 7.60 5.78
N LEU A 276 17.33 8.39 4.72
CA LEU A 276 16.20 8.50 3.81
C LEU A 276 16.71 8.08 2.44
N LYS A 277 16.13 7.01 1.91
CA LYS A 277 16.36 6.53 0.56
C LYS A 277 15.03 6.22 -0.09
N LEU A 278 14.88 6.67 -1.33
CA LEU A 278 13.67 6.44 -2.11
C LEU A 278 13.59 4.97 -2.52
N ASP A 279 12.38 4.45 -2.62
CA ASP A 279 12.13 3.19 -3.31
C ASP A 279 12.68 3.23 -4.75
N ARG A 280 13.37 2.16 -5.18
CA ARG A 280 14.12 2.14 -6.45
C ARG A 280 13.23 2.28 -7.67
N THR A 281 12.00 1.81 -7.58
CA THR A 281 11.07 1.86 -8.72
C THR A 281 10.45 3.25 -8.88
N LEU A 282 10.17 3.92 -7.76
CA LEU A 282 9.78 5.31 -7.76
C LEU A 282 10.94 6.21 -8.19
N GLU A 283 12.18 5.91 -7.76
CA GLU A 283 13.40 6.57 -8.23
C GLU A 283 13.55 6.46 -9.76
N ALA A 284 13.41 5.25 -10.30
CA ALA A 284 13.49 5.01 -11.75
C ALA A 284 12.43 5.78 -12.53
N TYR A 285 11.19 5.84 -12.01
CA TYR A 285 10.11 6.62 -12.60
C TYR A 285 10.41 8.12 -12.62
N VAL A 286 10.85 8.67 -11.49
CA VAL A 286 11.15 10.10 -11.35
C VAL A 286 12.29 10.51 -12.26
N ARG A 287 13.39 9.73 -12.31
CA ARG A 287 14.52 10.01 -13.20
C ARG A 287 14.15 9.98 -14.69
N LYS A 288 13.13 9.23 -15.07
CA LYS A 288 12.70 9.14 -16.48
C LYS A 288 11.71 10.23 -16.88
N HIS A 289 10.96 10.82 -15.94
CA HIS A 289 9.81 11.68 -16.26
C HIS A 289 9.90 13.10 -15.71
N ASN A 290 10.81 13.36 -14.77
CA ASN A 290 11.02 14.68 -14.17
C ASN A 290 12.47 15.20 -14.38
N SER A 291 13.18 14.66 -15.39
CA SER A 291 14.50 15.13 -15.83
C SER A 291 14.38 16.18 -16.93
#